data_AF-A0A5C4JAE0-F1
#
_entry.id   AF-A0A5C4JAE0-F1
#
_cell.length_a   1.000
_cell.length_b   1.000
_cell.length_c   1.000
_cell.angle_alpha   90.00
_cell.angle_beta   90.00
_cell.angle_gamma   90.00
#
_symmetry.space_group_name_H-M   'P 1'
#
loop_
_entity.id
_entity.type
_entity.pdbx_description
1 polymer ?
#
loop_
_entity_poly.entity_id
_entity_poly.type
_entity_poly.pdbx_seq_one_letter_code
_entity_poly.pdbx_strand_id
1 'polypeptide(L)'
;MLCPAKTVSGICSTVLAPDRSGVGVTRRRLTSRKGIVERSSAFREETGPVLEHLESLRLIDHHCHGVLGRDLDHAEFGELLTEAESAGPPGVSMFDTQVGFALRRWCPPVLGLDAHAEPDAYLARRAELGAAEVNRRFLDAAGLRALCVDTGYTPQSILGPPDLGRLAGAEAHEIVRLESVAERVAADGVDAARFADEVRTRVQEHDAVGAKSIAAYRAGLELPGERPSPAEVTAAAGRLMRAAEPERAGEPMRAGAPRVCDEVLHRFLVWCAVDAGLPVQFHVGYGDADADLRRGDPLLLIELLRAMDPVPAMLLHNYPFHRHAGYLAQVLPNVYVDAGLATHNLGHRAPVLIAELLELAPFGKVLYSSDAFGLAELYHLGALLFRRGLAGFLAGGVDDGAWTAADAERVAGLIASGNARRVYGI
;
A
#
# COMPACT_ATOMS: atom_id res chain seq x y z
N MET A 1 -61.22 9.08 16.46
CA MET A 1 -61.10 10.47 15.96
C MET A 1 -60.07 10.44 14.85
N LEU A 2 -60.46 10.11 13.61
CA LEU A 2 -60.93 11.01 12.55
C LEU A 2 -59.97 12.17 12.26
N CYS A 3 -59.23 11.97 11.16
CA CYS A 3 -58.60 12.99 10.33
C CYS A 3 -59.64 14.02 9.86
N PRO A 4 -59.23 15.20 9.36
CA PRO A 4 -59.44 15.35 7.92
C PRO A 4 -58.34 16.10 7.16
N ALA A 5 -58.27 15.71 5.89
CA ALA A 5 -57.56 16.30 4.78
C ALA A 5 -58.12 17.65 4.32
N LYS A 6 -57.33 18.37 3.52
CA LYS A 6 -57.83 19.21 2.43
C LYS A 6 -57.11 18.86 1.12
N THR A 7 -57.91 18.30 0.21
CA THR A 7 -57.84 18.34 -1.25
C THR A 7 -57.98 19.80 -1.75
N VAL A 8 -57.66 20.20 -2.99
CA VAL A 8 -58.29 19.79 -4.27
C VAL A 8 -57.51 20.38 -5.48
N SER A 9 -57.40 19.55 -6.53
CA SER A 9 -57.33 19.77 -8.01
C SER A 9 -56.40 20.80 -8.64
N GLY A 10 -55.76 20.56 -9.78
CA GLY A 10 -56.03 19.57 -10.83
C GLY A 10 -56.12 20.25 -12.21
N ILE A 11 -56.09 19.42 -13.26
CA ILE A 11 -56.24 19.72 -14.71
C ILE A 11 -54.95 20.15 -15.41
N CYS A 12 -54.63 19.77 -16.65
CA CYS A 12 -54.87 18.58 -17.49
C CYS A 12 -53.99 18.80 -18.73
N SER A 13 -53.48 17.71 -19.29
CA SER A 13 -52.70 17.58 -20.51
C SER A 13 -53.28 18.32 -21.72
N THR A 14 -52.41 18.81 -22.61
CA THR A 14 -52.64 18.69 -24.06
C THR A 14 -51.33 18.71 -24.84
N VAL A 15 -51.15 17.66 -25.65
CA VAL A 15 -50.13 17.46 -26.66
C VAL A 15 -50.50 18.28 -27.89
N LEU A 16 -49.58 19.07 -28.44
CA LEU A 16 -49.58 19.52 -29.84
C LEU A 16 -48.15 19.94 -30.23
N ALA A 17 -47.65 19.34 -31.32
CA ALA A 17 -46.52 19.80 -32.11
C ALA A 17 -46.98 19.78 -33.59
N PRO A 18 -46.25 20.36 -34.57
CA PRO A 18 -45.07 21.22 -34.50
C PRO A 18 -45.23 22.53 -35.31
N ASP A 19 -44.34 23.50 -35.13
CA ASP A 19 -44.09 24.51 -36.17
C ASP A 19 -42.59 24.64 -36.48
N ARG A 20 -42.31 24.81 -37.76
CA ARG A 20 -41.00 24.81 -38.41
C ARG A 20 -40.49 26.25 -38.48
N SER A 21 -39.33 26.51 -37.90
CA SER A 21 -38.45 27.59 -38.40
C SER A 21 -37.00 27.24 -38.09
N GLY A 22 -36.20 27.18 -39.15
CA GLY A 22 -34.85 26.65 -39.13
C GLY A 22 -33.85 27.53 -38.39
N VAL A 23 -32.92 26.86 -37.72
CA VAL A 23 -31.60 27.39 -37.37
C VAL A 23 -30.59 26.32 -37.79
N GLY A 24 -29.63 26.71 -38.63
CA GLY A 24 -28.65 25.82 -39.23
C GLY A 24 -27.75 25.17 -38.20
N VAL A 25 -27.82 23.84 -38.09
CA VAL A 25 -26.84 23.03 -37.37
C VAL A 25 -25.80 22.55 -38.37
N THR A 26 -24.60 23.14 -38.31
CA THR A 26 -23.41 22.60 -38.94
C THR A 26 -23.05 21.27 -38.27
N ARG A 27 -23.40 20.15 -38.93
CA ARG A 27 -22.90 18.82 -38.58
C ARG A 27 -21.37 18.79 -38.74
N ARG A 28 -20.62 18.98 -37.64
CA ARG A 28 -19.25 18.47 -37.56
C ARG A 28 -19.33 16.95 -37.49
N ARG A 29 -18.92 16.29 -38.58
CA ARG A 29 -18.58 14.86 -38.58
C ARG A 29 -17.50 14.64 -37.52
N LEU A 30 -17.74 13.74 -36.56
CA LEU A 30 -16.66 13.12 -35.80
C LEU A 30 -15.82 12.27 -36.77
N THR A 31 -14.72 12.84 -37.23
CA THR A 31 -13.50 12.10 -37.58
C THR A 31 -12.80 11.78 -36.25
N SER A 32 -12.13 10.67 -36.00
CA SER A 32 -11.90 9.41 -36.69
C SER A 32 -11.41 8.42 -35.61
N ARG A 33 -11.70 7.12 -35.73
CA ARG A 33 -11.06 6.08 -34.89
C ARG A 33 -9.52 6.03 -35.05
N LYS A 34 -8.96 6.69 -36.08
CA LYS A 34 -7.51 6.80 -36.29
C LYS A 34 -6.81 7.65 -35.22
N GLY A 35 -7.42 8.74 -34.76
CA GLY A 35 -6.78 9.65 -33.81
C GLY A 35 -6.57 9.08 -32.39
N ILE A 36 -7.36 8.08 -31.98
CA ILE A 36 -7.18 7.40 -30.69
C ILE A 36 -6.09 6.32 -30.79
N VAL A 37 -6.05 5.60 -31.92
CA VAL A 37 -5.03 4.58 -32.17
C VAL A 37 -3.65 5.22 -32.40
N GLU A 38 -3.58 6.31 -33.18
CA GLU A 38 -2.36 7.09 -33.42
C GLU A 38 -1.85 7.78 -32.14
N ARG A 39 -2.73 8.29 -31.26
CA ARG A 39 -2.29 8.79 -29.94
C ARG A 39 -1.78 7.67 -29.04
N SER A 40 -2.36 6.47 -29.08
CA SER A 40 -1.87 5.35 -28.28
C SER A 40 -0.55 4.75 -28.81
N SER A 41 -0.29 4.85 -30.12
CA SER A 41 0.97 4.41 -30.72
C SER A 41 2.06 5.47 -30.54
N ALA A 42 1.75 6.76 -30.70
CA ALA A 42 2.68 7.85 -30.41
C ALA A 42 3.05 7.89 -28.92
N PHE A 43 2.07 7.73 -28.02
CA PHE A 43 2.33 7.60 -26.57
C PHE A 43 3.22 6.38 -26.24
N ARG A 44 3.15 5.30 -27.03
CA ARG A 44 4.03 4.12 -26.87
C ARG A 44 5.44 4.31 -27.45
N GLU A 45 5.60 5.11 -28.50
CA GLU A 45 6.91 5.41 -29.09
C GLU A 45 7.69 6.45 -28.25
N GLU A 46 7.03 7.44 -27.66
CA GLU A 46 7.66 8.51 -26.85
C GLU A 46 7.91 8.11 -25.39
N THR A 47 7.06 7.24 -24.80
CA THR A 47 7.38 6.64 -23.49
C THR A 47 8.52 5.62 -23.55
N GLY A 48 8.88 5.14 -24.75
CA GLY A 48 9.86 4.08 -24.97
C GLY A 48 11.18 4.31 -24.24
N PRO A 49 11.92 5.40 -24.51
CA PRO A 49 13.23 5.61 -23.92
C PRO A 49 13.22 5.75 -22.39
N VAL A 50 12.23 6.46 -21.83
CA VAL A 50 12.11 6.64 -20.36
C VAL A 50 11.70 5.34 -19.68
N LEU A 51 10.80 4.57 -20.29
CA LEU A 51 10.40 3.26 -19.79
C LEU A 51 11.57 2.27 -19.86
N GLU A 52 12.31 2.23 -20.97
CA GLU A 52 13.53 1.41 -21.12
C GLU A 52 14.58 1.77 -20.06
N HIS A 53 14.79 3.07 -19.82
CA HIS A 53 15.66 3.52 -18.73
C HIS A 53 15.15 3.02 -17.38
N LEU A 54 13.86 3.22 -17.05
CA LEU A 54 13.27 2.73 -15.82
C LEU A 54 13.42 1.21 -15.69
N GLU A 55 13.10 0.43 -16.72
CA GLU A 55 13.22 -1.04 -16.74
C GLU A 55 14.67 -1.50 -16.52
N SER A 56 15.67 -0.70 -16.92
CA SER A 56 17.08 -0.97 -16.62
C SER A 56 17.47 -0.74 -15.15
N LEU A 57 16.71 0.09 -14.42
CA LEU A 57 16.96 0.36 -13.00
C LEU A 57 16.44 -0.78 -12.13
N ARG A 58 17.24 -1.20 -11.16
CA ARG A 58 16.73 -2.08 -10.09
C ARG A 58 16.05 -1.24 -8.99
N LEU A 59 14.87 -1.67 -8.54
CA LEU A 59 14.10 -0.96 -7.51
C LEU A 59 14.56 -1.34 -6.10
N ILE A 60 14.43 -0.45 -5.13
CA ILE A 60 14.43 -0.86 -3.72
C ILE A 60 12.99 -0.82 -3.24
N ASP A 61 12.48 -1.99 -2.88
CA ASP A 61 11.15 -2.14 -2.32
C ASP A 61 11.22 -1.82 -0.83
N HIS A 62 10.96 -0.57 -0.46
CA HIS A 62 11.19 -0.13 0.93
C HIS A 62 10.09 -0.59 1.90
N HIS A 63 9.02 -1.22 1.41
CA HIS A 63 8.01 -1.84 2.26
C HIS A 63 7.29 -2.99 1.54
N CYS A 64 7.46 -4.20 2.07
CA CYS A 64 6.81 -5.41 1.58
C CYS A 64 6.73 -6.48 2.68
N HIS A 65 6.12 -7.62 2.35
CA HIS A 65 5.92 -8.74 3.28
C HIS A 65 6.30 -10.10 2.69
N GLY A 66 6.32 -11.14 3.52
CA GLY A 66 6.59 -12.51 3.07
C GLY A 66 5.62 -13.04 2.01
N VAL A 67 6.13 -13.91 1.14
CA VAL A 67 5.32 -14.72 0.21
C VAL A 67 5.07 -16.12 0.78
N LEU A 68 4.02 -16.78 0.33
CA LEU A 68 3.71 -18.15 0.75
C LEU A 68 4.65 -19.16 0.09
N GLY A 69 5.20 -20.06 0.91
CA GLY A 69 6.09 -21.14 0.46
C GLY A 69 5.36 -22.41 0.01
N ARG A 70 4.03 -22.36 -0.13
CA ARG A 70 3.17 -23.51 -0.48
C ARG A 70 2.25 -23.19 -1.65
N ASP A 71 1.76 -24.22 -2.30
CA ASP A 71 0.73 -24.10 -3.32
C ASP A 71 -0.61 -23.67 -2.69
N LEU A 72 -1.42 -23.03 -3.52
CA LEU A 72 -2.72 -22.48 -3.15
C LEU A 72 -3.78 -23.09 -4.05
N ASP A 73 -4.95 -23.37 -3.48
CA ASP A 73 -6.13 -23.63 -4.30
C ASP A 73 -6.72 -22.34 -4.86
N HIS A 74 -7.79 -22.47 -5.65
CA HIS A 74 -8.44 -21.33 -6.29
C HIS A 74 -9.05 -20.34 -5.27
N ALA A 75 -9.60 -20.83 -4.16
CA ALA A 75 -10.23 -19.98 -3.15
C ALA A 75 -9.16 -19.19 -2.38
N GLU A 76 -8.13 -19.87 -1.87
CA GLU A 76 -7.02 -19.25 -1.16
C GLU A 76 -6.28 -18.22 -2.03
N PHE A 77 -6.11 -18.50 -3.32
CA PHE A 77 -5.51 -17.53 -4.24
C PHE A 77 -6.39 -16.28 -4.41
N GLY A 78 -7.70 -16.48 -4.54
CA GLY A 78 -8.66 -15.38 -4.65
C GLY A 78 -8.68 -14.49 -3.41
N GLU A 79 -8.62 -15.08 -2.21
CA GLU A 79 -8.57 -14.35 -0.94
C GLU A 79 -7.34 -13.45 -0.84
N LEU A 80 -6.19 -13.86 -1.37
CA LEU A 80 -4.96 -13.05 -1.37
C LEU A 80 -4.92 -11.95 -2.46
N LEU A 81 -5.95 -11.83 -3.29
CA LEU A 81 -6.11 -10.72 -4.23
C LEU A 81 -6.92 -9.55 -3.63
N THR A 82 -7.30 -9.62 -2.35
CA THR A 82 -8.07 -8.57 -1.67
C THR A 82 -7.62 -8.39 -0.23
N GLU A 83 -7.81 -7.18 0.29
CA GLU A 83 -7.71 -6.88 1.72
C GLU A 83 -9.00 -7.24 2.47
N ALA A 84 -10.07 -7.64 1.79
CA ALA A 84 -11.31 -8.04 2.45
C ALA A 84 -11.14 -9.39 3.18
N GLU A 85 -11.87 -9.57 4.29
CA GLU A 85 -11.88 -10.84 5.05
C GLU A 85 -12.31 -12.06 4.20
N SER A 86 -13.01 -11.83 3.09
CA SER A 86 -13.41 -12.88 2.16
C SER A 86 -13.45 -12.34 0.72
N ALA A 87 -13.29 -13.23 -0.25
CA ALA A 87 -13.34 -12.93 -1.69
C ALA A 87 -14.71 -12.45 -2.22
N GLY A 88 -15.67 -12.17 -1.34
CA GLY A 88 -17.00 -11.64 -1.67
C GLY A 88 -18.11 -12.70 -1.73
N PRO A 89 -19.33 -12.29 -2.09
CA PRO A 89 -20.48 -13.20 -2.16
C PRO A 89 -20.35 -14.20 -3.31
N PRO A 90 -21.11 -15.32 -3.30
CA PRO A 90 -21.09 -16.30 -4.38
C PRO A 90 -21.30 -15.68 -5.76
N GLY A 91 -20.45 -16.07 -6.72
CA GLY A 91 -20.49 -15.57 -8.10
C GLY A 91 -19.68 -14.29 -8.35
N VAL A 92 -19.10 -13.68 -7.31
CA VAL A 92 -18.09 -12.62 -7.46
C VAL A 92 -16.71 -13.26 -7.48
N SER A 93 -15.90 -12.90 -8.46
CA SER A 93 -14.53 -13.38 -8.61
C SER A 93 -13.55 -12.25 -8.44
N MET A 94 -12.49 -12.49 -7.65
CA MET A 94 -11.40 -11.52 -7.51
C MET A 94 -10.61 -11.33 -8.80
N PHE A 95 -10.74 -12.24 -9.78
CA PHE A 95 -10.22 -12.07 -11.13
C PHE A 95 -10.94 -10.97 -11.93
N ASP A 96 -12.16 -10.58 -11.53
CA ASP A 96 -12.96 -9.51 -12.17
C ASP A 96 -12.79 -8.14 -11.48
N THR A 97 -11.63 -7.94 -10.84
CA THR A 97 -11.23 -6.66 -10.23
C THR A 97 -10.09 -6.00 -11.01
N GLN A 98 -9.71 -4.77 -10.67
CA GLN A 98 -8.57 -4.10 -11.33
C GLN A 98 -7.26 -4.90 -11.17
N VAL A 99 -7.00 -5.44 -9.97
CA VAL A 99 -5.86 -6.34 -9.73
C VAL A 99 -6.01 -7.67 -10.48
N GLY A 100 -7.21 -8.25 -10.51
CA GLY A 100 -7.50 -9.45 -11.28
C GLY A 100 -7.24 -9.30 -12.78
N PHE A 101 -7.69 -8.19 -13.38
CA PHE A 101 -7.40 -7.88 -14.79
C PHE A 101 -5.91 -7.57 -15.02
N ALA A 102 -5.23 -6.91 -14.09
CA ALA A 102 -3.80 -6.67 -14.17
C ALA A 102 -3.02 -8.00 -14.12
N LEU A 103 -3.38 -8.90 -13.20
CA LEU A 103 -2.84 -10.24 -13.11
C LEU A 103 -3.03 -10.98 -14.43
N ARG A 104 -4.26 -11.08 -14.94
CA ARG A 104 -4.54 -11.77 -16.21
C ARG A 104 -3.74 -11.18 -17.37
N ARG A 105 -3.48 -9.88 -17.36
CA ARG A 105 -2.70 -9.23 -18.41
C ARG A 105 -1.20 -9.55 -18.32
N TRP A 106 -0.63 -9.53 -17.12
CA TRP A 106 0.83 -9.42 -16.95
C TRP A 106 1.48 -10.64 -16.31
N CYS A 107 0.77 -11.42 -15.51
CA CYS A 107 1.32 -12.58 -14.81
C CYS A 107 1.43 -13.86 -15.66
N PRO A 108 0.46 -14.22 -16.54
CA PRO A 108 0.56 -15.45 -17.33
C PRO A 108 1.84 -15.56 -18.18
N PRO A 109 2.34 -14.50 -18.85
CA PRO A 109 3.59 -14.56 -19.61
C PRO A 109 4.81 -14.96 -18.77
N VAL A 110 4.88 -14.58 -17.50
CA VAL A 110 5.97 -14.95 -16.59
C VAL A 110 6.01 -16.47 -16.37
N LEU A 111 4.85 -17.15 -16.44
CA LEU A 111 4.72 -18.60 -16.30
C LEU A 111 4.71 -19.34 -17.65
N GLY A 112 4.90 -18.63 -18.76
CA GLY A 112 4.93 -19.19 -20.11
C GLY A 112 3.55 -19.39 -20.74
N LEU A 113 2.53 -18.67 -20.27
CA LEU A 113 1.19 -18.65 -20.86
C LEU A 113 0.97 -17.36 -21.67
N ASP A 114 -0.04 -17.37 -22.53
CA ASP A 114 -0.45 -16.16 -23.25
C ASP A 114 -1.06 -15.13 -22.28
N ALA A 115 -0.82 -13.84 -22.58
CA ALA A 115 -1.48 -12.75 -21.87
C ALA A 115 -3.00 -12.89 -21.99
N HIS A 116 -3.70 -12.64 -20.88
CA HIS A 116 -5.15 -12.84 -20.71
C HIS A 116 -5.61 -14.30 -20.63
N ALA A 117 -4.71 -15.24 -20.37
CA ALA A 117 -5.08 -16.62 -20.02
C ALA A 117 -6.24 -16.64 -19.01
N GLU A 118 -7.14 -17.62 -19.18
CA GLU A 118 -8.27 -17.81 -18.26
C GLU A 118 -7.77 -18.21 -16.87
N PRO A 119 -8.45 -17.76 -15.79
CA PRO A 119 -8.01 -18.00 -14.40
C PRO A 119 -7.67 -19.45 -14.09
N ASP A 120 -8.51 -20.40 -14.50
CA ASP A 120 -8.29 -21.84 -14.24
C ASP A 120 -7.01 -22.35 -14.92
N ALA A 121 -6.74 -21.92 -16.15
CA ALA A 121 -5.52 -22.30 -16.88
C ALA A 121 -4.28 -21.71 -16.21
N TYR A 122 -4.38 -20.47 -15.73
CA TYR A 122 -3.30 -19.82 -14.99
C TYR A 122 -3.00 -20.54 -13.66
N LEU A 123 -4.03 -20.86 -12.87
CA LEU A 123 -3.86 -21.55 -11.60
C LEU A 123 -3.38 -22.99 -11.77
N ALA A 124 -3.85 -23.71 -12.78
CA ALA A 124 -3.33 -25.03 -13.13
C ALA A 124 -1.83 -24.95 -13.47
N ARG A 125 -1.42 -23.96 -14.26
CA ARG A 125 0.00 -23.77 -14.60
C ARG A 125 0.84 -23.39 -13.38
N ARG A 126 0.29 -22.57 -12.48
CA ARG A 126 0.92 -22.21 -11.21
C ARG A 126 1.17 -23.46 -10.36
N ALA A 127 0.17 -24.33 -10.25
CA ALA A 127 0.28 -25.60 -9.51
C ALA A 127 1.27 -26.59 -10.15
N GLU A 128 1.32 -26.69 -11.48
CA GLU A 128 2.31 -27.52 -12.19
C GLU A 128 3.76 -27.12 -11.90
N LEU A 129 4.02 -25.82 -11.79
CA LEU A 129 5.36 -25.28 -11.51
C LEU A 129 5.74 -25.40 -10.03
N GLY A 130 4.75 -25.28 -9.14
CA GLY A 130 4.92 -25.25 -7.70
C GLY A 130 5.39 -23.89 -7.17
N ALA A 131 5.02 -23.58 -5.93
CA ALA A 131 5.22 -22.28 -5.28
C ALA A 131 6.66 -21.78 -5.33
N ALA A 132 7.66 -22.66 -5.14
CA ALA A 132 9.06 -22.25 -5.15
C ALA A 132 9.50 -21.66 -6.51
N GLU A 133 9.12 -22.30 -7.61
CA GLU A 133 9.48 -21.82 -8.96
C GLU A 133 8.64 -20.59 -9.35
N VAL A 134 7.36 -20.57 -8.98
CA VAL A 134 6.48 -19.41 -9.18
C VAL A 134 7.05 -18.18 -8.46
N ASN A 135 7.38 -18.31 -7.18
CA ASN A 135 7.95 -17.23 -6.38
C ASN A 135 9.28 -16.74 -6.98
N ARG A 136 10.18 -17.66 -7.35
CA ARG A 136 11.46 -17.31 -7.99
C ARG A 136 11.26 -16.48 -9.26
N ARG A 137 10.36 -16.92 -10.16
CA ARG A 137 10.13 -16.21 -11.44
C ARG A 137 9.54 -14.82 -11.24
N PHE A 138 8.56 -14.68 -10.35
CA PHE A 138 7.93 -13.38 -10.13
C PHE A 138 8.82 -12.40 -9.37
N LEU A 139 9.56 -12.86 -8.37
CA LEU A 139 10.51 -12.03 -7.64
C LEU A 139 11.69 -11.60 -8.53
N ASP A 140 12.20 -12.48 -9.39
CA ASP A 140 13.20 -12.14 -10.41
C ASP A 140 12.64 -11.09 -11.39
N ALA A 141 11.42 -11.31 -11.90
CA ALA A 141 10.74 -10.38 -12.82
C ALA A 141 10.39 -9.02 -12.20
N ALA A 142 10.40 -8.87 -10.88
CA ALA A 142 10.21 -7.58 -10.22
C ALA A 142 11.45 -6.67 -10.34
N GLY A 143 12.63 -7.24 -10.58
CA GLY A 143 13.86 -6.48 -10.80
C GLY A 143 14.29 -5.66 -9.59
N LEU A 144 14.23 -6.26 -8.39
CA LEU A 144 14.53 -5.58 -7.12
C LEU A 144 16.01 -5.66 -6.79
N ARG A 145 16.62 -4.58 -6.29
CA ARG A 145 17.98 -4.56 -5.73
C ARG A 145 17.99 -4.93 -4.26
N ALA A 146 17.02 -4.43 -3.51
CA ALA A 146 16.85 -4.71 -2.09
C ALA A 146 15.36 -4.70 -1.71
N LEU A 147 15.05 -5.38 -0.60
CA LEU A 147 13.73 -5.41 0.04
C LEU A 147 13.85 -5.00 1.50
N CYS A 148 12.96 -4.15 1.98
CA CYS A 148 12.76 -3.89 3.40
C CYS A 148 11.45 -4.55 3.83
N VAL A 149 11.55 -5.65 4.58
CA VAL A 149 10.47 -6.59 4.85
C VAL A 149 9.92 -6.37 6.25
N ASP A 150 8.63 -6.06 6.37
CA ASP A 150 7.93 -6.03 7.65
C ASP A 150 7.60 -7.46 8.11
N THR A 151 8.31 -7.91 9.15
CA THR A 151 8.24 -9.27 9.71
C THR A 151 7.16 -9.43 10.78
N GLY A 152 6.45 -8.36 11.13
CA GLY A 152 5.44 -8.37 12.18
C GLY A 152 4.06 -8.88 11.75
N TYR A 153 3.86 -9.13 10.45
CA TYR A 153 2.62 -9.72 9.93
C TYR A 153 2.82 -11.14 9.45
N THR A 154 2.45 -12.11 10.28
CA THR A 154 2.58 -13.54 9.98
C THR A 154 1.30 -14.28 10.35
N PRO A 155 0.15 -13.97 9.71
CA PRO A 155 -1.11 -14.69 9.99
C PRO A 155 -1.01 -16.18 9.63
N GLN A 156 -0.05 -16.54 8.79
CA GLN A 156 0.33 -17.90 8.45
C GLN A 156 1.85 -17.97 8.18
N SER A 157 2.36 -19.18 7.98
CA SER A 157 3.78 -19.39 7.63
C SER A 157 4.09 -18.77 6.26
N ILE A 158 4.90 -17.71 6.27
CA ILE A 158 5.38 -16.98 5.09
C ILE A 158 6.91 -16.95 5.09
N LEU A 159 7.50 -16.78 3.91
CA LEU A 159 8.94 -16.67 3.75
C LEU A 159 9.46 -15.34 4.32
N GLY A 160 10.49 -15.42 5.16
CA GLY A 160 11.13 -14.24 5.76
C GLY A 160 12.20 -13.60 4.85
N PRO A 161 12.89 -12.56 5.35
CA PRO A 161 13.88 -11.81 4.57
C PRO A 161 14.96 -12.68 3.89
N PRO A 162 15.61 -13.66 4.55
CA PRO A 162 16.66 -14.46 3.91
C PRO A 162 16.19 -15.26 2.69
N ASP A 163 14.96 -15.80 2.75
CA ASP A 163 14.39 -16.59 1.67
C ASP A 163 13.90 -15.69 0.52
N LEU A 164 13.27 -14.56 0.84
CA LEU A 164 12.88 -13.55 -0.14
C LEU A 164 14.07 -13.00 -0.91
N GLY A 165 15.13 -12.58 -0.20
CA GLY A 165 16.35 -12.06 -0.83
C GLY A 165 17.01 -13.07 -1.77
N ARG A 166 17.05 -14.34 -1.36
CA ARG A 166 17.57 -15.43 -2.20
C ARG A 166 16.73 -15.65 -3.46
N LEU A 167 15.41 -15.66 -3.34
CA LEU A 167 14.51 -15.85 -4.49
C LEU A 167 14.53 -14.65 -5.45
N ALA A 168 14.66 -13.43 -4.94
CA ALA A 168 14.71 -12.19 -5.71
C ALA A 168 16.11 -11.86 -6.27
N GLY A 169 17.16 -12.57 -5.84
CA GLY A 169 18.54 -12.19 -6.16
C GLY A 169 18.87 -10.76 -5.66
N ALA A 170 18.39 -10.43 -4.47
CA ALA A 170 18.40 -9.10 -3.88
C ALA A 170 18.82 -9.14 -2.40
N GLU A 171 19.28 -8.00 -1.90
CA GLU A 171 19.50 -7.83 -0.46
C GLU A 171 18.14 -7.76 0.26
N ALA A 172 18.02 -8.33 1.46
CA ALA A 172 16.78 -8.28 2.22
C ALA A 172 17.06 -7.85 3.65
N HIS A 173 16.38 -6.78 4.05
CA HIS A 173 16.54 -6.10 5.33
C HIS A 173 15.24 -6.20 6.12
N GLU A 174 15.35 -6.26 7.44
CA GLU A 174 14.17 -6.33 8.31
C GLU A 174 13.67 -4.94 8.69
N ILE A 175 12.34 -4.80 8.72
CA ILE A 175 11.62 -3.71 9.37
C ILE A 175 10.91 -4.29 10.60
N VAL A 176 11.24 -3.77 11.78
CA VAL A 176 10.63 -4.23 13.03
C VAL A 176 9.25 -3.62 13.23
N ARG A 177 8.20 -4.45 13.31
CA ARG A 177 6.86 -3.99 13.68
C ARG A 177 6.76 -3.76 15.18
N LEU A 178 6.53 -2.51 15.56
CA LEU A 178 6.58 -2.05 16.93
C LEU A 178 5.50 -2.69 17.81
N GLU A 179 4.27 -2.78 17.29
CA GLU A 179 3.15 -3.36 18.02
C GLU A 179 3.42 -4.84 18.31
N SER A 180 3.97 -5.58 17.37
CA SER A 180 4.33 -6.99 17.58
C SER A 180 5.41 -7.18 18.65
N VAL A 181 6.36 -6.23 18.78
CA VAL A 181 7.33 -6.24 19.89
C VAL A 181 6.60 -6.07 21.22
N ALA A 182 5.75 -5.06 21.35
CA ALA A 182 4.97 -4.81 22.55
C ALA A 182 4.04 -5.98 22.92
N GLU A 183 3.33 -6.53 21.94
CA GLU A 183 2.42 -7.66 22.13
C GLU A 183 3.19 -8.90 22.63
N ARG A 184 4.39 -9.18 22.10
CA ARG A 184 5.27 -10.24 22.61
C ARG A 184 5.78 -9.97 24.02
N VAL A 185 6.20 -8.75 24.34
CA VAL A 185 6.62 -8.38 25.71
C VAL A 185 5.49 -8.62 26.71
N ALA A 186 4.25 -8.26 26.35
CA ALA A 186 3.09 -8.55 27.19
C ALA A 186 2.81 -10.06 27.30
N ALA A 187 2.92 -10.80 26.20
CA ALA A 187 2.71 -12.25 26.17
C ALA A 187 3.75 -13.03 26.99
N ASP A 188 4.98 -12.52 27.10
CA ASP A 188 6.05 -13.10 27.91
C ASP A 188 5.83 -12.93 29.44
N GLY A 189 4.75 -12.26 29.85
CA GLY A 189 4.35 -12.14 31.26
C GLY A 189 5.16 -11.12 32.06
N VAL A 190 5.74 -10.11 31.40
CA VAL A 190 6.44 -9.01 32.05
C VAL A 190 5.46 -8.17 32.88
N ASP A 191 5.88 -7.70 34.06
CA ASP A 191 5.07 -6.75 34.86
C ASP A 191 4.89 -5.41 34.12
N ALA A 192 3.72 -4.78 34.26
CA ALA A 192 3.39 -3.51 33.63
C ALA A 192 4.42 -2.41 33.93
N ALA A 193 5.00 -2.41 35.14
CA ALA A 193 6.04 -1.45 35.53
C ALA A 193 7.37 -1.64 34.77
N ARG A 194 7.63 -2.85 34.26
CA ARG A 194 8.85 -3.20 33.50
C ARG A 194 8.64 -3.22 31.99
N PHE A 195 7.39 -3.18 31.53
CA PHE A 195 7.02 -3.23 30.12
C PHE A 195 7.78 -2.22 29.26
N ALA A 196 7.85 -0.96 29.72
CA ALA A 196 8.45 0.11 28.93
C ALA A 196 9.96 -0.13 28.69
N ASP A 197 10.68 -0.59 29.70
CA ASP A 197 12.12 -0.84 29.59
C ASP A 197 12.39 -2.04 28.70
N GLU A 198 11.60 -3.12 28.84
CA GLU A 198 11.74 -4.31 28.00
C GLU A 198 11.46 -4.01 26.52
N VAL A 199 10.41 -3.23 26.21
CA VAL A 199 10.11 -2.81 24.83
C VAL A 199 11.25 -1.97 24.27
N ARG A 200 11.77 -1.00 25.02
CA ARG A 200 12.91 -0.18 24.57
C ARG A 200 14.12 -1.04 24.26
N THR A 201 14.48 -1.97 25.16
CA THR A 201 15.59 -2.89 24.94
C THR A 201 15.39 -3.71 23.67
N ARG A 202 14.22 -4.34 23.49
CA ARG A 202 13.96 -5.17 22.31
C ARG A 202 13.94 -4.39 21.00
N VAL A 203 13.51 -3.13 20.99
CA VAL A 203 13.57 -2.27 19.79
C VAL A 203 15.02 -1.85 19.50
N GLN A 204 15.79 -1.47 20.52
CA GLN A 204 17.18 -1.02 20.37
C GLN A 204 18.14 -2.15 19.95
N GLU A 205 17.91 -3.36 20.46
CA GLU A 205 18.75 -4.54 20.15
C GLU A 205 18.32 -5.25 18.85
N HIS A 206 17.24 -4.78 18.20
CA HIS A 206 16.76 -5.38 16.96
C HIS A 206 17.67 -5.02 15.79
N ASP A 207 18.15 -6.03 15.06
CA ASP A 207 18.88 -5.83 13.81
C ASP A 207 17.89 -5.51 12.67
N ALA A 208 17.37 -4.28 12.65
CA ALA A 208 16.42 -3.79 11.67
C ALA A 208 16.90 -2.46 11.08
N VAL A 209 16.61 -2.22 9.80
CA VAL A 209 16.96 -0.94 9.13
C VAL A 209 15.91 0.15 9.35
N GLY A 210 14.77 -0.20 9.94
CA GLY A 210 13.68 0.71 10.23
C GLY A 210 12.60 0.04 11.08
N ALA A 211 11.62 0.83 11.50
CA ALA A 211 10.47 0.37 12.29
C ALA A 211 9.17 0.60 11.52
N LYS A 212 8.13 -0.18 11.85
CA LYS A 212 6.76 -0.01 11.34
C LYS A 212 5.79 0.16 12.50
N SER A 213 4.91 1.15 12.38
CA SER A 213 3.69 1.27 13.17
C SER A 213 2.47 0.96 12.31
N ILE A 214 1.56 0.17 12.88
CA ILE A 214 0.23 -0.14 12.35
C ILE A 214 -0.89 0.59 13.11
N ALA A 215 -0.59 1.75 13.72
CA ALA A 215 -1.55 2.54 14.50
C ALA A 215 -2.87 2.79 13.76
N ALA A 216 -2.84 3.05 12.45
CA ALA A 216 -4.02 3.22 11.61
C ALA A 216 -5.04 2.07 11.70
N TYR A 217 -4.58 0.81 11.82
CA TYR A 217 -5.43 -0.37 11.96
C TYR A 217 -6.05 -0.53 13.36
N ARG A 218 -5.57 0.24 14.35
CA ARG A 218 -5.83 -0.02 15.77
C ARG A 218 -6.38 1.21 16.46
N ALA A 219 -5.49 2.17 16.71
CA ALA A 219 -5.78 3.39 17.44
C ALA A 219 -6.11 4.58 16.53
N GLY A 220 -5.98 4.46 15.20
CA GLY A 220 -6.06 5.57 14.26
C GLY A 220 -4.78 6.39 14.23
N LEU A 221 -4.75 7.39 13.34
CA LEU A 221 -3.59 8.24 13.08
C LEU A 221 -3.57 9.56 13.86
N GLU A 222 -4.58 9.83 14.69
CA GLU A 222 -4.59 10.99 15.59
C GLU A 222 -3.70 10.71 16.80
N LEU A 223 -2.39 10.82 16.58
CA LEU A 223 -1.36 10.62 17.60
C LEU A 223 -0.71 11.97 17.93
N PRO A 224 -0.89 12.51 19.15
CA PRO A 224 -0.21 13.74 19.54
C PRO A 224 1.32 13.56 19.58
N GLY A 225 2.06 14.65 19.37
CA GLY A 225 3.54 14.63 19.33
C GLY A 225 4.25 14.61 20.68
N GLU A 226 3.55 14.71 21.80
CA GLU A 226 4.21 14.65 23.11
C GLU A 226 4.73 13.22 23.42
N ARG A 227 5.72 13.10 24.30
CA ARG A 227 6.11 11.78 24.83
C ARG A 227 5.16 11.38 25.95
N PRO A 228 4.59 10.16 25.95
CA PRO A 228 3.85 9.66 27.11
C PRO A 228 4.73 9.64 28.37
N SER A 229 4.14 9.98 29.50
CA SER A 229 4.77 9.83 30.81
C SER A 229 4.94 8.34 31.18
N PRO A 230 5.91 7.98 32.04
CA PRO A 230 6.07 6.61 32.51
C PRO A 230 4.80 6.03 33.17
N ALA A 231 4.02 6.87 33.86
CA ALA A 231 2.78 6.47 34.50
C ALA A 231 1.69 6.11 33.48
N GLU A 232 1.56 6.89 32.41
CA GLU A 232 0.61 6.60 31.31
C GLU A 232 0.97 5.28 30.61
N VAL A 233 2.25 5.07 30.29
CA VAL A 233 2.71 3.83 29.66
C VAL A 233 2.46 2.62 30.56
N THR A 234 2.80 2.72 31.84
CA THR A 234 2.57 1.64 32.82
C THR A 234 1.07 1.32 32.93
N ALA A 235 0.21 2.34 33.01
CA ALA A 235 -1.23 2.14 33.08
C ALA A 235 -1.80 1.48 31.81
N ALA A 236 -1.33 1.89 30.63
CA ALA A 236 -1.72 1.34 29.34
C ALA A 236 -1.23 -0.10 29.16
N ALA A 237 0.01 -0.40 29.54
CA ALA A 237 0.55 -1.76 29.57
C ALA A 237 -0.28 -2.67 30.49
N GLY A 238 -0.65 -2.19 31.67
CA GLY A 238 -1.54 -2.92 32.57
C GLY A 238 -2.93 -3.20 31.96
N ARG A 239 -3.48 -2.28 31.15
CA ARG A 239 -4.73 -2.54 30.40
C ARG A 239 -4.54 -3.63 29.33
N LEU A 240 -3.46 -3.55 28.55
CA LEU A 240 -3.10 -4.54 27.54
C LEU A 240 -3.00 -5.95 28.13
N MET A 241 -2.27 -6.10 29.24
CA MET A 241 -2.06 -7.39 29.91
C MET A 241 -3.37 -7.95 30.48
N ARG A 242 -4.20 -7.12 31.15
CA ARG A 242 -5.51 -7.56 31.66
C ARG A 242 -6.47 -7.99 30.56
N ALA A 243 -6.45 -7.32 29.41
CA ALA A 243 -7.28 -7.70 28.26
C ALA A 243 -6.88 -9.04 27.65
N ALA A 244 -5.66 -9.52 27.93
CA ALA A 244 -5.15 -10.81 27.48
C ALA A 244 -5.35 -11.94 28.51
N GLU A 245 -5.75 -11.63 29.74
CA GLU A 245 -6.05 -12.66 30.74
C GLU A 245 -7.33 -13.41 30.34
N PRO A 246 -7.35 -14.76 30.39
CA PRO A 246 -8.58 -15.51 30.20
C PRO A 246 -9.57 -15.12 31.31
N GLU A 247 -10.78 -14.70 30.93
CA GLU A 247 -11.85 -14.45 31.91
C GLU A 247 -12.06 -15.69 32.79
N ARG A 248 -12.17 -15.46 34.10
CA ARG A 248 -12.40 -16.51 35.08
C ARG A 248 -13.70 -17.27 34.75
N ALA A 249 -13.61 -18.59 34.84
CA ALA A 249 -14.65 -19.62 34.63
C ALA A 249 -16.11 -19.11 34.57
N GLY A 250 -16.70 -19.07 33.37
CA GLY A 250 -18.15 -18.88 33.22
C GLY A 250 -18.66 -18.44 31.84
N GLU A 251 -17.84 -17.78 31.02
CA GLU A 251 -18.29 -17.19 29.73
C GLU A 251 -17.57 -17.79 28.50
N PRO A 252 -18.21 -17.76 27.30
CA PRO A 252 -17.61 -18.31 26.08
C PRO A 252 -16.36 -17.51 25.66
N MET A 253 -15.26 -18.25 25.52
CA MET A 253 -13.92 -17.84 25.09
C MET A 253 -13.85 -16.63 24.12
N ARG A 254 -13.28 -15.51 24.58
CA ARG A 254 -12.57 -14.52 23.75
C ARG A 254 -11.18 -14.23 24.32
N ALA A 255 -10.43 -15.27 24.72
CA ALA A 255 -9.02 -15.13 25.05
C ALA A 255 -8.22 -14.96 23.75
N GLY A 256 -7.94 -13.72 23.35
CA GLY A 256 -7.02 -13.40 22.26
C GLY A 256 -5.63 -13.08 22.81
N ALA A 257 -4.59 -13.26 21.99
CA ALA A 257 -3.28 -12.72 22.30
C ALA A 257 -3.37 -11.20 22.57
N PRO A 258 -2.50 -10.63 23.44
CA PRO A 258 -2.50 -9.19 23.68
C PRO A 258 -2.48 -8.41 22.36
N ARG A 259 -3.40 -7.45 22.19
CA ARG A 259 -3.50 -6.61 20.99
C ARG A 259 -3.33 -5.15 21.38
N VAL A 260 -2.33 -4.47 20.82
CA VAL A 260 -2.07 -3.05 21.11
C VAL A 260 -3.10 -2.19 20.39
N CYS A 261 -4.08 -1.69 21.15
CA CYS A 261 -5.15 -0.80 20.66
C CYS A 261 -5.14 0.59 21.33
N ASP A 262 -4.35 0.76 22.38
CA ASP A 262 -4.29 1.98 23.19
C ASP A 262 -3.35 3.02 22.56
N GLU A 263 -3.82 4.25 22.35
CA GLU A 263 -3.06 5.30 21.66
C GLU A 263 -1.79 5.69 22.41
N VAL A 264 -1.78 5.58 23.74
CA VAL A 264 -0.59 5.84 24.57
C VAL A 264 0.53 4.87 24.19
N LEU A 265 0.19 3.59 23.99
CA LEU A 265 1.18 2.58 23.60
C LEU A 265 1.69 2.83 22.18
N HIS A 266 0.83 3.21 21.24
CA HIS A 266 1.25 3.57 19.87
C HIS A 266 2.24 4.74 19.86
N ARG A 267 1.95 5.82 20.59
CA ARG A 267 2.89 6.94 20.76
C ARG A 267 4.21 6.52 21.42
N PHE A 268 4.12 5.76 22.52
CA PHE A 268 5.29 5.27 23.23
C PHE A 268 6.21 4.44 22.32
N LEU A 269 5.61 3.57 21.52
CA LEU A 269 6.31 2.70 20.58
C LEU A 269 7.03 3.49 19.48
N VAL A 270 6.37 4.49 18.89
CA VAL A 270 7.00 5.38 17.91
C VAL A 270 8.22 6.08 18.52
N TRP A 271 8.10 6.58 19.76
CA TRP A 271 9.23 7.21 20.45
C TRP A 271 10.37 6.24 20.75
N CYS A 272 10.09 4.95 20.97
CA CYS A 272 11.14 3.93 21.10
C CYS A 272 11.95 3.77 19.81
N ALA A 273 11.29 3.75 18.63
CA ALA A 273 11.98 3.71 17.34
C ALA A 273 12.78 5.00 17.06
N VAL A 274 12.20 6.16 17.39
CA VAL A 274 12.89 7.46 17.25
C VAL A 274 14.15 7.51 18.11
N ASP A 275 14.07 7.05 19.36
CA ASP A 275 15.22 6.98 20.27
C ASP A 275 16.27 5.95 19.80
N ALA A 276 15.88 4.95 19.01
CA ALA A 276 16.78 4.00 18.35
C ALA A 276 17.38 4.54 17.04
N GLY A 277 16.98 5.74 16.60
CA GLY A 277 17.44 6.32 15.34
C GLY A 277 16.87 5.63 14.09
N LEU A 278 15.81 4.83 14.24
CA LEU A 278 15.21 4.08 13.13
C LEU A 278 14.20 4.96 12.37
N PRO A 279 14.27 5.02 11.02
CA PRO A 279 13.16 5.53 10.21
C PRO A 279 11.87 4.79 10.56
N VAL A 280 10.77 5.53 10.71
CA VAL A 280 9.47 4.95 11.12
C VAL A 280 8.51 4.97 9.96
N GLN A 281 8.05 3.78 9.57
CA GLN A 281 6.99 3.60 8.60
C GLN A 281 5.64 3.63 9.30
N PHE A 282 4.67 4.34 8.72
CA PHE A 282 3.29 4.38 9.17
C PHE A 282 2.40 3.83 8.08
N HIS A 283 1.57 2.84 8.40
CA HIS A 283 0.46 2.49 7.52
C HIS A 283 -0.51 3.67 7.42
N VAL A 284 -0.89 4.06 6.19
CA VAL A 284 -1.83 5.17 5.94
C VAL A 284 -2.86 4.76 4.90
N GLY A 285 -4.13 5.02 5.19
CA GLY A 285 -5.22 4.80 4.23
C GLY A 285 -5.62 3.34 4.06
N TYR A 286 -5.53 2.84 2.84
CA TYR A 286 -6.11 1.59 2.35
C TYR A 286 -5.61 0.36 3.14
N GLY A 287 -6.55 -0.43 3.65
CA GLY A 287 -6.33 -1.65 4.39
C GLY A 287 -7.61 -2.48 4.49
N ASP A 288 -7.59 -3.51 5.33
CA ASP A 288 -8.71 -4.41 5.58
C ASP A 288 -9.86 -3.79 6.40
N ALA A 289 -10.87 -4.61 6.71
CA ALA A 289 -12.06 -4.20 7.46
C ALA A 289 -11.80 -3.92 8.96
N ASP A 290 -10.65 -4.30 9.52
CA ASP A 290 -10.28 -3.94 10.89
C ASP A 290 -9.92 -2.44 11.00
N ALA A 291 -9.53 -1.80 9.89
CA ALA A 291 -9.17 -0.39 9.86
C ALA A 291 -10.41 0.54 9.77
N ASP A 292 -10.47 1.54 10.65
CA ASP A 292 -11.38 2.67 10.45
C ASP A 292 -10.72 3.70 9.52
N LEU A 293 -10.99 3.60 8.22
CA LEU A 293 -10.41 4.48 7.20
C LEU A 293 -10.64 5.99 7.46
N ARG A 294 -11.70 6.35 8.21
CA ARG A 294 -11.95 7.76 8.60
C ARG A 294 -10.85 8.31 9.51
N ARG A 295 -10.14 7.43 10.22
CA ARG A 295 -9.03 7.73 11.12
C ARG A 295 -7.68 7.43 10.48
N GLY A 296 -7.66 7.12 9.18
CA GLY A 296 -6.48 6.78 8.39
C GLY A 296 -5.93 7.94 7.54
N ASP A 297 -6.47 9.16 7.67
CA ASP A 297 -5.94 10.35 6.99
C ASP A 297 -4.60 10.78 7.62
N PRO A 298 -3.51 10.89 6.83
CA PRO A 298 -2.19 11.23 7.37
C PRO A 298 -2.10 12.64 7.95
N LEU A 299 -3.04 13.56 7.64
CA LEU A 299 -3.07 14.88 8.26
C LEU A 299 -3.23 14.82 9.78
N LEU A 300 -3.83 13.74 10.31
CA LEU A 300 -3.99 13.52 11.74
C LEU A 300 -2.64 13.30 12.46
N LEU A 301 -1.58 12.87 11.75
CA LEU A 301 -0.25 12.66 12.30
C LEU A 301 0.60 13.94 12.42
N ILE A 302 0.12 15.09 11.92
CA ILE A 302 0.97 16.28 11.70
C ILE A 302 1.77 16.71 12.94
N GLU A 303 1.18 16.63 14.13
CA GLU A 303 1.85 17.01 15.38
C GLU A 303 2.97 16.03 15.76
N LEU A 304 2.75 14.72 15.58
CA LEU A 304 3.77 13.71 15.79
C LEU A 304 4.90 13.81 14.75
N LEU A 305 4.56 13.99 13.47
CA LEU A 305 5.57 14.12 12.40
C LEU A 305 6.50 15.30 12.64
N ARG A 306 5.96 16.44 13.12
CA ARG A 306 6.75 17.61 13.54
C ARG A 306 7.66 17.31 14.73
N ALA A 307 7.14 16.59 15.73
CA ALA A 307 7.90 16.27 16.93
C ALA A 307 9.04 15.28 16.68
N MET A 308 8.89 14.38 15.70
CA MET A 308 9.88 13.36 15.35
C MET A 308 11.09 13.91 14.57
N ASP A 309 11.01 15.11 14.01
CA ASP A 309 12.11 15.71 13.24
C ASP A 309 13.41 15.76 14.08
N PRO A 310 14.57 15.30 13.56
CA PRO A 310 14.87 14.96 12.16
C PRO A 310 14.69 13.48 11.75
N VAL A 311 14.12 12.62 12.60
CA VAL A 311 13.95 11.19 12.27
C VAL A 311 12.96 11.02 11.11
N PRO A 312 13.31 10.28 10.05
CA PRO A 312 12.45 10.12 8.88
C PRO A 312 11.15 9.35 9.19
N ALA A 313 10.03 9.86 8.70
CA ALA A 313 8.73 9.22 8.75
C ALA A 313 8.24 8.85 7.34
N MET A 314 8.04 7.57 7.07
CA MET A 314 7.53 7.08 5.78
C MET A 314 6.03 6.85 5.89
N LEU A 315 5.23 7.57 5.11
CA LEU A 315 3.80 7.33 5.01
C LEU A 315 3.56 6.33 3.88
N LEU A 316 3.07 5.15 4.24
CA LEU A 316 2.91 4.03 3.32
C LEU A 316 1.50 3.98 2.73
N HIS A 317 1.38 3.52 1.49
CA HIS A 317 0.18 3.26 0.69
C HIS A 317 -0.63 4.50 0.31
N ASN A 318 -1.01 5.26 1.33
CA ASN A 318 -1.67 6.56 1.31
C ASN A 318 -3.02 6.64 0.61
N TYR A 319 -3.43 5.74 -0.28
CA TYR A 319 -4.75 5.80 -0.93
C TYR A 319 -5.88 5.72 0.11
N PRO A 320 -6.94 6.56 0.05
CA PRO A 320 -7.24 7.58 -0.96
C PRO A 320 -6.67 8.99 -0.64
N PHE A 321 -5.83 9.11 0.39
CA PHE A 321 -5.23 10.34 0.91
C PHE A 321 -3.83 10.66 0.34
N HIS A 322 -3.42 10.07 -0.79
CA HIS A 322 -2.09 10.27 -1.38
C HIS A 322 -1.75 11.73 -1.68
N ARG A 323 -2.74 12.57 -2.01
CA ARG A 323 -2.54 14.02 -2.12
C ARG A 323 -2.23 14.71 -0.78
N HIS A 324 -2.86 14.27 0.32
CA HIS A 324 -2.56 14.78 1.67
C HIS A 324 -1.15 14.40 2.08
N ALA A 325 -0.75 13.15 1.82
CA ALA A 325 0.60 12.67 2.07
C ALA A 325 1.64 13.46 1.25
N GLY A 326 1.38 13.71 -0.04
CA GLY A 326 2.24 14.53 -0.89
C GLY A 326 2.41 15.98 -0.38
N TYR A 327 1.34 16.59 0.12
CA TYR A 327 1.40 17.88 0.81
C TYR A 327 2.29 17.81 2.06
N LEU A 328 2.12 16.81 2.93
CA LEU A 328 2.95 16.66 4.14
C LEU A 328 4.43 16.47 3.80
N ALA A 329 4.76 15.66 2.78
CA ALA A 329 6.14 15.50 2.29
C ALA A 329 6.75 16.82 1.78
N GLN A 330 5.91 17.69 1.21
CA GLN A 330 6.35 19.01 0.75
C GLN A 330 6.67 19.94 1.92
N VAL A 331 5.83 19.99 2.95
CA VAL A 331 5.94 20.99 4.02
C VAL A 331 6.74 20.54 5.24
N LEU A 332 6.92 19.23 5.46
CA LEU A 332 7.70 18.68 6.58
C LEU A 332 9.02 18.07 6.08
N PRO A 333 10.18 18.45 6.65
CA PRO A 333 11.50 18.04 6.17
C PRO A 333 11.74 16.52 6.25
N ASN A 334 11.23 15.87 7.30
CA ASN A 334 11.45 14.46 7.61
C ASN A 334 10.40 13.49 7.03
N VAL A 335 9.39 13.97 6.28
CA VAL A 335 8.30 13.12 5.76
C VAL A 335 8.59 12.63 4.34
N TYR A 336 8.37 11.34 4.12
CA TYR A 336 8.50 10.64 2.85
C TYR A 336 7.25 9.82 2.56
N VAL A 337 7.00 9.49 1.30
CA VAL A 337 5.73 8.89 0.85
C VAL A 337 5.93 7.82 -0.21
N ASP A 338 4.99 6.90 -0.28
CA ASP A 338 4.88 5.92 -1.37
C ASP A 338 3.42 5.75 -1.84
N ALA A 339 3.20 4.80 -2.76
CA ALA A 339 1.89 4.39 -3.24
C ALA A 339 1.75 2.86 -3.32
N GLY A 340 2.53 2.12 -2.50
CA GLY A 340 2.45 0.66 -2.43
C GLY A 340 1.05 0.18 -2.05
N LEU A 341 0.74 -1.10 -2.20
CA LEU A 341 -0.61 -1.69 -2.06
C LEU A 341 -1.59 -1.21 -3.14
N ALA A 342 -1.88 0.08 -3.14
CA ALA A 342 -2.81 0.73 -4.06
C ALA A 342 -2.33 0.62 -5.52
N THR A 343 -1.02 0.66 -5.77
CA THR A 343 -0.47 0.54 -7.13
C THR A 343 -0.91 -0.74 -7.83
N HIS A 344 -0.74 -1.92 -7.22
CA HIS A 344 -1.17 -3.17 -7.86
C HIS A 344 -2.70 -3.37 -7.77
N ASN A 345 -3.34 -2.89 -6.71
CA ASN A 345 -4.79 -2.97 -6.54
C ASN A 345 -5.58 -2.14 -7.56
N LEU A 346 -5.07 -0.98 -7.97
CA LEU A 346 -5.70 -0.13 -8.98
C LEU A 346 -5.46 -0.60 -10.42
N GLY A 347 -4.57 -1.57 -10.64
CA GLY A 347 -4.33 -2.19 -11.94
C GLY A 347 -4.10 -1.15 -13.06
N HIS A 348 -5.00 -1.10 -14.04
CA HIS A 348 -4.89 -0.16 -15.16
C HIS A 348 -4.90 1.33 -14.73
N ARG A 349 -5.46 1.64 -13.56
CA ARG A 349 -5.57 3.01 -13.03
C ARG A 349 -4.36 3.46 -12.21
N ALA A 350 -3.37 2.60 -11.96
CA ALA A 350 -2.16 2.93 -11.22
C ALA A 350 -1.43 4.21 -11.72
N PRO A 351 -1.32 4.50 -13.03
CA PRO A 351 -0.66 5.72 -13.50
C PRO A 351 -1.31 7.01 -12.98
N VAL A 352 -2.62 7.02 -12.75
CA VAL A 352 -3.32 8.19 -12.23
C VAL A 352 -2.94 8.43 -10.77
N LEU A 353 -2.93 7.38 -9.95
CA LEU A 353 -2.49 7.48 -8.55
C LEU A 353 -1.07 8.05 -8.44
N ILE A 354 -0.14 7.50 -9.24
CA ILE A 354 1.27 7.91 -9.23
C ILE A 354 1.40 9.38 -9.63
N ALA A 355 0.70 9.81 -10.69
CA ALA A 355 0.72 11.21 -11.12
C ALA A 355 0.15 12.14 -10.05
N GLU A 356 -0.95 11.77 -9.37
CA GLU A 356 -1.57 12.58 -8.32
C GLU A 356 -0.68 12.68 -7.06
N LEU A 357 0.03 11.62 -6.67
CA LEU A 357 1.00 11.68 -5.57
C LEU A 357 2.13 12.67 -5.87
N LEU A 358 2.59 12.71 -7.12
CA LEU A 358 3.70 13.53 -7.60
C LEU A 358 3.35 15.00 -7.86
N GLU A 359 2.09 15.41 -7.67
CA GLU A 359 1.66 16.81 -7.87
C GLU A 359 2.38 17.80 -6.95
N LEU A 360 2.57 17.43 -5.68
CA LEU A 360 3.22 18.26 -4.67
C LEU A 360 4.43 17.61 -4.00
N ALA A 361 4.46 16.27 -3.95
CA ALA A 361 5.52 15.55 -3.27
C ALA A 361 6.88 15.86 -3.93
N PRO A 362 7.89 16.34 -3.17
CA PRO A 362 9.22 16.49 -3.71
C PRO A 362 9.73 15.12 -4.20
N PHE A 363 10.22 15.02 -5.44
CA PHE A 363 10.67 13.75 -6.00
C PHE A 363 11.78 13.07 -5.18
N GLY A 364 12.56 13.83 -4.42
CA GLY A 364 13.55 13.31 -3.46
C GLY A 364 12.96 12.69 -2.18
N LYS A 365 11.63 12.68 -2.04
CA LYS A 365 10.89 12.17 -0.88
C LYS A 365 9.83 11.13 -1.25
N VAL A 366 9.81 10.70 -2.50
CA VAL A 366 8.93 9.62 -2.98
C VAL A 366 9.75 8.34 -3.13
N LEU A 367 9.24 7.21 -2.65
CA LEU A 367 9.89 5.91 -2.73
C LEU A 367 8.97 4.88 -3.39
N TYR A 368 9.56 3.79 -3.90
CA TYR A 368 8.83 2.64 -4.40
C TYR A 368 8.61 1.60 -3.29
N SER A 369 7.37 1.21 -3.06
CA SER A 369 7.01 0.01 -2.31
C SER A 369 6.00 -0.82 -3.09
N SER A 370 6.06 -2.15 -2.94
CA SER A 370 5.02 -3.03 -3.46
C SER A 370 3.86 -3.19 -2.49
N ASP A 371 4.17 -3.22 -1.19
CA ASP A 371 3.33 -3.79 -0.13
C ASP A 371 2.79 -5.18 -0.46
N ALA A 372 3.55 -5.96 -1.26
CA ALA A 372 3.13 -7.29 -1.64
C ALA A 372 3.13 -8.22 -0.43
N PHE A 373 2.04 -8.97 -0.25
CA PHE A 373 1.87 -9.98 0.79
C PHE A 373 1.35 -11.29 0.18
N GLY A 374 1.94 -12.41 0.60
CA GLY A 374 1.46 -13.77 0.27
C GLY A 374 1.73 -14.23 -1.17
N LEU A 375 1.41 -13.40 -2.17
CA LEU A 375 1.54 -13.71 -3.59
C LEU A 375 2.75 -12.99 -4.21
N ALA A 376 3.68 -13.75 -4.81
CA ALA A 376 4.81 -13.17 -5.55
C ALA A 376 4.36 -12.40 -6.80
N GLU A 377 3.19 -12.72 -7.34
CA GLU A 377 2.53 -11.99 -8.42
C GLU A 377 2.40 -10.48 -8.10
N LEU A 378 2.11 -10.13 -6.84
CA LEU A 378 1.91 -8.74 -6.41
C LEU A 378 3.21 -7.93 -6.42
N TYR A 379 4.37 -8.57 -6.20
CA TYR A 379 5.67 -7.93 -6.39
C TYR A 379 5.91 -7.54 -7.84
N HIS A 380 5.65 -8.48 -8.76
CA HIS A 380 5.81 -8.22 -10.19
C HIS A 380 4.83 -7.15 -10.67
N LEU A 381 3.55 -7.24 -10.28
CA LEU A 381 2.54 -6.25 -10.64
C LEU A 381 2.85 -4.87 -10.06
N GLY A 382 3.25 -4.80 -8.79
CA GLY A 382 3.67 -3.56 -8.14
C GLY A 382 4.80 -2.87 -8.91
N ALA A 383 5.88 -3.60 -9.20
CA ALA A 383 7.04 -3.08 -9.92
C ALA A 383 6.68 -2.66 -11.35
N LEU A 384 5.97 -3.52 -12.09
CA LEU A 384 5.60 -3.27 -13.47
C LEU A 384 4.69 -2.05 -13.61
N LEU A 385 3.60 -1.99 -12.83
CA LEU A 385 2.63 -0.90 -12.91
C LEU A 385 3.24 0.41 -12.42
N PHE A 386 4.09 0.36 -11.39
CA PHE A 386 4.86 1.51 -10.93
C PHE A 386 5.76 2.07 -12.03
N ARG A 387 6.61 1.23 -12.64
CA ARG A 387 7.52 1.65 -13.74
C ARG A 387 6.75 2.28 -14.89
N ARG A 388 5.64 1.65 -15.31
CA ARG A 388 4.81 2.18 -16.40
C ARG A 388 4.14 3.50 -16.04
N GLY A 389 3.64 3.63 -14.82
CA GLY A 389 3.01 4.86 -14.34
C GLY A 389 4.01 6.02 -14.24
N LEU A 390 5.16 5.78 -13.63
CA LEU A 390 6.22 6.77 -13.50
C LEU A 390 6.82 7.14 -14.87
N ALA A 391 7.05 6.17 -15.76
CA ALA A 391 7.53 6.44 -17.11
C ALA A 391 6.56 7.32 -17.90
N GLY A 392 5.25 7.03 -17.81
CA GLY A 392 4.22 7.84 -18.47
C GLY A 392 4.19 9.28 -17.96
N PHE A 393 4.31 9.48 -16.65
CA PHE A 393 4.37 10.82 -16.04
C PHE A 393 5.62 11.58 -16.50
N LEU A 394 6.80 10.94 -16.41
CA LEU A 394 8.08 11.56 -16.74
C LEU A 394 8.22 11.86 -18.24
N ALA A 395 7.82 10.94 -19.12
CA ALA A 395 7.83 11.16 -20.56
C ALA A 395 6.87 12.29 -20.94
N GLY A 396 5.64 12.29 -20.42
CA GLY A 396 4.67 13.35 -20.71
C GLY A 396 5.18 14.74 -20.36
N GLY A 397 5.90 14.91 -19.25
CA GLY A 397 6.51 16.21 -18.93
C GLY A 397 7.74 16.57 -19.77
N VAL A 398 8.43 15.61 -20.38
CA VAL A 398 9.45 15.90 -21.41
C VAL A 398 8.75 16.40 -22.69
N ASP A 399 7.69 15.72 -23.12
CA ASP A 399 6.92 16.07 -24.32
C ASP A 399 6.28 17.46 -24.21
N ASP A 400 5.77 17.80 -23.02
CA ASP A 400 5.21 19.11 -22.70
C ASP A 400 6.28 20.21 -22.49
N GLY A 401 7.57 19.85 -22.44
CA GLY A 401 8.67 20.77 -22.17
C GLY A 401 8.73 21.28 -20.72
N ALA A 402 8.11 20.56 -19.78
CA ALA A 402 8.16 20.88 -18.35
C ALA A 402 9.55 20.58 -17.73
N TRP A 403 10.27 19.58 -18.27
CA TRP A 403 11.64 19.23 -17.88
C TRP A 403 12.40 18.55 -19.02
N THR A 404 13.72 18.36 -18.83
CA THR A 404 14.57 17.69 -19.83
C THR A 404 14.52 16.15 -19.68
N ALA A 405 14.94 15.43 -20.72
CA ALA A 405 15.11 13.97 -20.62
C ALA A 405 16.11 13.57 -19.52
N ALA A 406 17.18 14.34 -19.33
CA ALA A 406 18.15 14.10 -18.27
C ALA A 406 17.54 14.32 -16.87
N ASP A 407 16.64 15.28 -16.70
CA ASP A 407 15.88 15.45 -15.46
C ASP A 407 14.97 14.26 -15.20
N ALA A 408 14.28 13.76 -16.23
CA ALA A 408 13.42 12.58 -16.13
C ALA A 408 14.21 11.34 -15.68
N GLU A 409 15.34 11.04 -16.32
CA GLU A 409 16.23 9.93 -15.93
C GLU A 409 16.73 10.07 -14.50
N ARG A 410 17.17 11.28 -14.11
CA ARG A 410 17.61 11.55 -12.74
C ARG A 410 16.49 11.32 -11.72
N VAL A 411 15.28 11.80 -12.00
CA VAL A 411 14.10 11.62 -11.11
C VAL A 411 13.71 10.15 -11.02
N ALA A 412 13.73 9.41 -12.14
CA ALA A 412 13.52 7.98 -12.15
C ALA A 412 14.51 7.26 -11.21
N GLY A 413 15.80 7.58 -11.29
CA GLY A 413 16.82 7.03 -10.39
C GLY A 413 16.60 7.35 -8.90
N LEU A 414 16.15 8.57 -8.59
CA LEU A 414 15.84 8.98 -7.21
C LEU A 414 14.73 8.11 -6.62
N ILE A 415 13.59 8.01 -7.32
CA ILE A 415 12.40 7.34 -6.79
C ILE A 415 12.58 5.81 -6.82
N ALA A 416 13.24 5.27 -7.85
CA ALA A 416 13.47 3.83 -8.00
C ALA A 416 14.28 3.22 -6.84
N SER A 417 15.34 3.91 -6.38
CA SER A 417 16.19 3.39 -5.30
C SER A 417 16.97 4.46 -4.54
N GLY A 418 17.33 5.58 -5.17
CA GLY A 418 18.22 6.58 -4.57
C GLY A 418 17.73 7.16 -3.25
N ASN A 419 16.43 7.40 -3.13
CA ASN A 419 15.81 7.93 -1.91
C ASN A 419 15.83 6.87 -0.79
N ALA A 420 15.46 5.62 -1.08
CA ALA A 420 15.48 4.54 -0.11
C ALA A 420 16.89 4.29 0.44
N ARG A 421 17.90 4.21 -0.43
CA ARG A 421 19.32 4.06 -0.02
C ARG A 421 19.76 5.16 0.94
N ARG A 422 19.40 6.41 0.65
CA ARG A 422 19.77 7.56 1.49
C ARG A 422 19.10 7.49 2.86
N VAL A 423 17.82 7.16 2.91
CA VAL A 423 17.04 7.19 4.16
C VAL A 423 17.34 5.99 5.06
N TYR A 424 17.52 4.81 4.48
CA TYR A 424 17.79 3.57 5.22
C TYR A 424 19.28 3.26 5.39
N GLY A 425 20.17 3.96 4.70
CA GLY A 425 21.62 3.72 4.79
C GLY A 425 22.10 2.42 4.13
N ILE A 426 21.39 1.95 3.09
CA ILE A 426 21.63 0.67 2.40
C ILE A 426 22.24 0.81 0.99
#